data_AF-A0A4Q3SHQ3-F1
#
_entry.id   AF-A0A4Q3SHQ3-F1
#
_cell.length_a   1.000
_cell.length_b   1.000
_cell.length_c   1.000
_cell.angle_alpha   90.00
_cell.angle_beta   90.00
_cell.angle_gamma   90.00
#
_symmetry.space_group_name_H-M   'P 1'
#
loop_
_entity.id
_entity.type
_entity.pdbx_description
1 polymer ?
#
loop_
_entity_poly.entity_id
_entity_poly.type
_entity_poly.pdbx_seq_one_letter_code
_entity_poly.pdbx_strand_id
1 'polypeptide(L)' 'MLIVYLSRTQNTKAVAEIIQSQTGGRMIALEIQTPYPENYQATVQQVARENET' A
#
# COMPACT_ATOMS: atom_id res chain seq x y z
N MET A 1 14.59 -13.36 1.84
CA MET A 1 13.89 -12.11 2.24
C MET A 1 12.65 -11.94 1.36
N LEU A 2 11.52 -11.53 1.94
CA LEU A 2 10.28 -11.27 1.22
C LEU A 2 9.98 -9.76 1.29
N ILE A 3 9.68 -9.15 0.15
CA ILE A 3 9.30 -7.73 0.04
C ILE A 3 7.84 -7.69 -0.40
N VAL A 4 6.98 -7.24 0.51
CA VAL A 4 5.54 -7.04 0.26
C VAL A 4 5.27 -5.54 0.21
N TYR A 5 4.64 -5.05 -0.86
CA TYR A 5 4.42 -3.60 -1.03
C TYR A 5 3.04 -3.29 -1.62
N LEU A 6 2.53 -2.10 -1.30
CA LEU A 6 1.28 -1.54 -1.83
C LEU A 6 1.58 -0.20 -2.49
N SER A 7 1.08 0.05 -3.70
CA SER A 7 1.28 1.33 -4.39
C SER A 7 0.05 1.77 -5.17
N ARG A 8 -0.40 3.01 -4.91
CA ARG A 8 -1.50 3.65 -5.66
C ARG A 8 -1.02 4.39 -6.91
N THR A 9 0.14 5.06 -6.82
CA THR A 9 0.72 5.90 -7.87
C THR A 9 2.18 5.52 -8.20
N GLN A 10 2.54 4.25 -8.01
CA GLN A 10 3.85 3.65 -8.32
C GLN A 10 5.05 4.07 -7.44
N ASN A 11 4.94 5.11 -6.62
CA ASN A 11 6.04 5.57 -5.76
C ASN A 11 6.59 4.45 -4.85
N THR A 12 5.71 3.73 -4.15
CA THR A 12 6.11 2.63 -3.27
C THR A 12 6.75 1.46 -4.03
N LYS A 13 6.37 1.25 -5.31
CA LYS A 13 6.97 0.21 -6.15
C LYS A 13 8.45 0.53 -6.43
N ALA A 14 8.76 1.78 -6.76
CA ALA A 14 10.13 2.20 -7.03
C ALA A 14 11.06 1.95 -5.82
N VAL A 15 10.57 2.22 -4.60
CA VAL A 15 11.33 1.94 -3.37
C VAL A 15 11.49 0.42 -3.15
N ALA A 16 10.45 -0.38 -3.42
CA ALA A 16 10.53 -1.83 -3.31
C ALA A 16 11.56 -2.44 -4.28
N GLU A 17 11.69 -1.89 -5.49
CA GLU A 17 12.70 -2.30 -6.47
C GLU A 17 14.12 -1.95 -6.02
N ILE A 18 14.32 -0.77 -5.40
CA ILE A 18 15.61 -0.41 -4.81
C ILE A 18 15.99 -1.41 -3.71
N ILE A 19 15.07 -1.72 -2.80
CA ILE A 19 15.31 -2.72 -1.73
C ILE A 19 15.60 -4.09 -2.34
N GLN A 20 14.86 -4.51 -3.38
CA GLN A 20 15.08 -5.78 -4.07
C GLN A 20 16.49 -5.87 -4.66
N SER A 21 16.95 -4.82 -5.34
CA SER A 21 18.28 -4.78 -5.95
C SER A 21 19.42 -4.97 -4.95
N GLN A 22 19.23 -4.51 -3.70
CA GLN A 22 20.25 -4.61 -2.64
C GLN A 22 20.23 -5.96 -1.93
N THR A 23 19.13 -6.71 -2.01
CA THR A 23 18.87 -7.85 -1.13
C THR A 23 18.58 -9.15 -1.86
N GLY A 24 18.29 -9.09 -3.17
CA GLY A 24 17.83 -10.24 -3.96
C GLY A 24 16.47 -10.81 -3.49
N GLY A 25 15.69 -10.04 -2.73
CA GLY A 25 14.42 -10.48 -2.15
C GLY A 25 13.34 -10.77 -3.19
N ARG A 26 12.38 -11.65 -2.86
CA ARG A 26 11.20 -11.89 -3.70
C ARG A 26 10.20 -10.74 -3.51
N MET A 27 9.71 -10.15 -4.60
CA MET A 27 8.70 -9.09 -4.57
C MET A 27 7.28 -9.65 -4.73
N ILE A 28 6.35 -9.15 -3.93
CA ILE A 28 4.91 -9.39 -4.04
C ILE A 28 4.17 -8.06 -3.91
N ALA A 29 3.34 -7.72 -4.90
CA ALA A 29 2.46 -6.55 -4.86
C ALA A 29 1.14 -6.92 -4.18
N LEU A 30 0.66 -6.06 -3.29
CA LEU A 30 -0.69 -6.14 -2.74
C LEU A 30 -1.66 -5.41 -3.66
N GLU A 31 -2.74 -6.11 -4.02
CA GLU A 31 -3.88 -5.53 -4.72
C GLU A 31 -4.91 -5.01 -3.72
N ILE A 32 -5.36 -3.78 -3.91
CA ILE A 32 -6.45 -3.23 -3.10
C ILE A 32 -7.76 -3.85 -3.60
N GLN A 33 -8.38 -4.71 -2.81
CA GLN A 33 -9.69 -5.28 -3.17
C GLN A 33 -10.84 -4.27 -3.09
N THR A 34 -10.73 -3.29 -2.18
CA THR A 34 -11.71 -2.20 -2.02
C THR A 34 -11.01 -0.87 -2.23
N PRO A 35 -11.12 -0.22 -3.41
CA PRO A 35 -10.45 1.05 -3.64
C PRO A 35 -10.88 2.05 -2.56
N TYR A 36 -9.89 2.67 -1.89
CA TYR A 36 -10.18 3.78 -1.00
C TYR A 36 -10.98 4.84 -1.76
N PRO A 37 -12.02 5.44 -1.15
CA PRO A 37 -12.80 6.51 -1.77
C PRO A 37 -11.85 7.58 -2.32
N GLU A 38 -12.07 8.03 -3.57
CA GLU A 38 -11.24 9.09 -4.16
C GLU A 38 -11.24 10.36 -3.31
N ASN A 39 -12.33 10.59 -2.57
CA ASN A 39 -12.45 11.69 -1.63
C ASN A 39 -11.74 11.37 -0.30
N TYR A 40 -10.66 12.10 -0.02
CA TYR A 40 -9.91 12.06 1.23
C TYR A 40 -10.80 12.20 2.47
N GLN A 41 -11.87 13.01 2.43
CA GLN A 41 -12.79 13.17 3.55
C GLN A 41 -13.64 11.93 3.82
N ALA A 42 -14.00 11.17 2.78
CA ALA A 42 -14.72 9.91 2.97
C ALA A 42 -13.82 8.84 3.62
N THR A 43 -12.52 8.85 3.29
CA THR A 43 -11.52 7.99 3.95
C THR A 43 -11.39 8.31 5.44
N VAL A 44 -11.30 9.61 5.80
CA VAL A 44 -11.23 10.03 7.21
C VAL A 44 -12.49 9.65 7.99
N GLN A 45 -13.68 9.82 7.40
CA GLN A 45 -14.95 9.43 8.03
C GLN A 45 -15.10 7.91 8.20
N GLN A 46 -14.51 7.12 7.32
CA GLN A 46 -14.49 5.67 7.46
C GLN A 46 -13.56 5.25 8.60
N VAL A 47 -12.33 5.75 8.64
CA VAL A 47 -11.36 5.46 9.71
C VAL A 47 -11.88 5.88 11.09
N ALA A 48 -12.58 7.02 11.18
CA ALA A 48 -13.19 7.45 12.44
C ALA A 48 -14.23 6.43 12.95
N ARG A 49 -15.10 5.93 12.07
CA ARG A 49 -16.11 4.93 12.43
C ARG A 49 -15.51 3.57 12.79
N GLU A 50 -14.45 3.17 12.09
CA GLU A 50 -13.77 1.89 12.35
C GLU A 50 -13.02 1.89 13.69
N ASN A 51 -12.55 3.05 14.18
CA ASN A 51 -11.85 3.20 15.47
C ASN A 51 -12.78 3.34 16.69
N GLU A 52 -14.10 3.46 16.48
CA GLU A 52 -15.10 3.54 17.55
C GLU A 52 -15.56 2.15 18.06
N THR A 53 -14.99 1.06 17.52
CA THR A 53 -15.26 -0.34 17.91
C THR A 53 -14.04 -0.99 18.52
#